data_AF-A0A6J6GBC7-F1
#
_entry.id   AF-A0A6J6GBC7-F1
#
_cell.length_a   1.000
_cell.length_b   1.000
_cell.length_c   1.000
_cell.angle_alpha   90.00
_cell.angle_beta   90.00
_cell.angle_gamma   90.00
#
_symmetry.space_group_name_H-M   'P 1'
#
loop_
_entity.id
_entity.type
_entity.pdbx_description
1 polymer ?
#
loop_
_entity_poly.entity_id
_entity_poly.type
_entity_poly.pdbx_seq_one_letter_code
_entity_poly.pdbx_strand_id
1 'polypeptide(L)' 'MPSEMPIIITCESCVMRHSDHCHDCMVTFLCGADEQPPGAVVLDLAEARAVKLLAAAGLVPSLKHREAI' A
#
# COMPACT_ATOMS: atom_id res chain seq x y z
N MET A 1 -11.31 28.40 -1.79
CA MET A 1 -10.68 27.09 -2.06
C MET A 1 -11.74 26.23 -2.71
N PRO A 2 -11.67 25.90 -4.01
CA PRO A 2 -12.69 25.04 -4.59
C PRO A 2 -12.60 23.70 -3.87
N SER A 3 -13.73 23.25 -3.31
CA SER A 3 -13.87 21.94 -2.71
C SER A 3 -13.61 20.90 -3.80
N GLU A 4 -12.43 20.30 -3.82
CA GLU A 4 -12.18 19.11 -4.65
C GLU A 4 -13.13 18.02 -4.20
N MET A 5 -14.01 17.57 -5.10
CA MET A 5 -14.85 16.41 -4.84
C MET A 5 -13.95 15.18 -4.79
N PRO A 6 -14.00 14.38 -3.71
CA PRO A 6 -13.17 13.19 -3.61
C PRO A 6 -13.53 12.20 -4.72
N ILE A 7 -12.52 11.55 -5.29
CA ILE A 7 -12.73 10.38 -6.16
C ILE A 7 -13.18 9.23 -5.26
N ILE A 8 -14.40 8.74 -5.50
CA ILE A 8 -14.97 7.62 -4.74
C ILE A 8 -14.80 6.34 -5.55
N ILE A 9 -14.12 5.35 -4.97
CA ILE A 9 -13.98 4.00 -5.51
C ILE A 9 -14.79 3.07 -4.60
N THR A 10 -15.79 2.37 -5.14
CA THR A 10 -16.64 1.42 -4.38
C THR A 10 -16.86 0.13 -5.15
N CYS A 11 -16.81 -0.99 -4.42
CA CYS A 11 -17.16 -2.30 -4.98
C CYS A 11 -18.65 -2.42 -5.32
N GLU A 12 -19.51 -1.56 -4.77
CA GLU A 12 -20.97 -1.63 -4.98
C GLU A 12 -21.37 -1.32 -6.43
N SER A 13 -20.72 -0.33 -7.06
CA SER A 13 -20.98 0.08 -8.45
C SER A 13 -19.97 -0.47 -9.46
N CYS A 14 -19.07 -1.36 -9.03
CA CYS A 14 -18.04 -1.92 -9.90
C CYS A 14 -18.62 -2.93 -10.88
N VAL A 15 -18.47 -2.68 -12.19
CA VAL A 15 -18.95 -3.58 -13.26
C VAL A 15 -18.23 -4.94 -13.29
N MET A 16 -17.06 -5.03 -12.66
CA MET A 16 -16.25 -6.26 -12.57
C MET A 16 -16.50 -7.06 -11.29
N ARG A 17 -17.41 -6.61 -10.42
CA ARG A 17 -17.69 -7.27 -9.14
C ARG A 17 -18.10 -8.73 -9.36
N HIS A 18 -17.59 -9.63 -8.50
CA HIS A 18 -17.82 -11.09 -8.55
C HIS A 18 -17.24 -11.79 -9.78
N SER A 19 -16.23 -11.19 -10.43
CA SER A 19 -15.44 -11.84 -11.47
C SER A 19 -14.03 -12.17 -10.98
N ASP A 20 -13.25 -12.90 -11.79
CA ASP A 20 -11.86 -13.26 -11.47
C ASP A 20 -10.95 -12.03 -11.27
N HIS A 21 -11.34 -10.85 -11.78
CA HIS A 21 -10.62 -9.60 -11.54
C HIS A 21 -10.63 -9.15 -10.08
N CYS A 22 -11.58 -9.64 -9.27
CA CYS A 22 -11.62 -9.32 -7.85
C CYS A 22 -10.47 -9.94 -7.06
N HIS A 23 -9.89 -11.05 -7.55
CA HIS A 23 -8.83 -11.77 -6.83
C HIS A 23 -7.50 -10.99 -6.76
N ASP A 24 -7.23 -10.10 -7.72
CA ASP A 24 -6.04 -9.24 -7.77
C ASP A 24 -6.41 -7.75 -7.69
N CYS A 25 -7.58 -7.43 -7.12
CA CYS A 25 -8.04 -6.05 -7.02
C CYS A 25 -7.39 -5.31 -5.83
N MET A 26 -6.74 -4.19 -6.10
CA MET A 26 -6.12 -3.32 -5.07
C MET A 26 -7.11 -2.88 -3.97
N VAL A 27 -8.40 -2.73 -4.28
CA VAL A 27 -9.42 -2.28 -3.31
C VAL A 27 -9.58 -3.28 -2.15
N THR A 28 -9.45 -4.58 -2.42
CA THR A 28 -9.47 -5.64 -1.39
C THR A 28 -8.34 -5.43 -0.37
N PHE A 29 -7.15 -5.04 -0.82
CA PHE A 29 -6.00 -4.80 0.06
C PHE A 29 -6.07 -3.46 0.80
N LEU A 30 -6.60 -2.42 0.16
CA LEU A 30 -6.72 -1.08 0.75
C LEU A 30 -7.83 -1.00 1.80
N CYS A 31 -8.97 -1.65 1.55
CA CYS A 31 -10.15 -1.59 2.42
C CYS A 31 -10.29 -2.82 3.32
N GLY A 32 -9.60 -3.93 3.04
CA GLY A 32 -9.61 -5.14 3.88
C GLY A 32 -8.78 -5.01 5.18
N ALA A 33 -8.19 -3.84 5.44
CA ALA A 33 -7.40 -3.57 6.64
C ALA A 33 -8.23 -3.46 7.93
N ASP A 34 -9.57 -3.51 7.82
CA ASP A 34 -10.49 -3.39 8.96
C ASP A 34 -10.42 -4.57 9.96
N GLU A 35 -9.89 -5.73 9.55
CA GLU A 35 -9.80 -6.91 10.43
C GLU A 35 -8.48 -7.01 11.21
N GLN A 36 -7.45 -6.28 10.80
CA GLN A 36 -6.23 -6.01 11.56
C GLN A 36 -5.40 -4.98 10.78
N PRO A 37 -4.95 -3.85 11.36
CA PRO A 37 -3.93 -3.07 10.70
C PRO A 37 -2.77 -4.01 10.37
N PRO A 38 -2.24 -4.03 9.13
CA PRO A 38 -1.08 -4.84 8.82
C PRO A 38 -0.03 -4.50 9.87
N GLY A 39 0.28 -5.48 10.73
CA GLY A 39 1.12 -5.24 11.90
C GLY A 39 2.38 -4.52 11.46
N ALA A 40 2.80 -3.50 12.21
CA ALA A 40 4.03 -2.80 11.89
C ALA A 40 5.15 -3.83 11.70
N VAL A 41 5.82 -3.78 10.55
CA VAL A 41 7.00 -4.62 10.31
C VAL A 41 8.12 -4.06 11.19
N VAL A 42 8.36 -4.70 12.33
CA VAL A 42 9.45 -4.34 13.23
C VAL A 42 10.72 -5.01 12.73
N LEU A 43 11.69 -4.20 12.32
CA LEU A 43 13.01 -4.65 11.93
C LEU A 43 13.99 -4.44 13.09
N ASP A 44 14.81 -5.43 13.36
CA ASP A 44 15.97 -5.23 14.21
C ASP A 44 17.07 -4.40 13.49
N LEU A 45 18.15 -4.09 14.22
CA LEU A 45 19.24 -3.28 13.66
C LEU A 45 19.97 -3.95 12.50
N ALA A 46 20.14 -5.28 12.54
CA ALA A 46 20.82 -6.03 11.49
C ALA A 46 19.94 -6.11 10.23
N GLU A 47 18.65 -6.38 10.39
CA GLU A 47 17.65 -6.39 9.31
C GLU A 47 17.53 -5.01 8.66
N ALA A 48 17.44 -3.94 9.46
CA ALA A 48 17.39 -2.57 8.93
C ALA A 48 18.66 -2.21 8.13
N ARG A 49 19.83 -2.71 8.53
CA ARG A 49 21.08 -2.55 7.77
C ARG A 49 21.06 -3.36 6.46
N ALA A 50 20.57 -4.59 6.51
CA ALA A 50 20.46 -5.45 5.33
C ALA A 50 19.55 -4.80 4.27
N VAL A 51 18.37 -4.31 4.67
CA VAL A 51 17.43 -3.62 3.76
C VAL A 51 18.09 -2.40 3.11
N LYS A 52 18.86 -1.61 3.86
CA LYS A 52 19.61 -0.45 3.31
C LYS A 52 20.68 -0.87 2.30
N LEU A 53 21.40 -1.97 2.56
CA LEU A 53 22.39 -2.50 1.62
C LEU A 53 21.74 -2.98 0.33
N LEU A 54 20.63 -3.70 0.43
CA LEU A 54 19.86 -4.15 -0.73
C LEU A 54 19.33 -2.96 -1.54
N ALA A 55 18.86 -1.91 -0.88
CA ALA A 55 18.39 -0.70 -1.56
C ALA A 55 19.54 0.01 -2.31
N ALA A 56 20.71 0.12 -1.69
CA ALA A 56 21.91 0.69 -2.31
C ALA A 56 22.38 -0.13 -3.53
N ALA A 57 22.19 -1.44 -3.50
CA ALA A 57 22.49 -2.34 -4.62
C ALA A 57 21.38 -2.38 -5.69
N GLY A 58 20.25 -1.68 -5.49
CA GLY A 58 19.11 -1.66 -6.43
C GLY A 58 18.24 -2.92 -6.39
N LEU A 59 18.38 -3.77 -5.38
CA LEU A 59 17.64 -5.03 -5.23
C LEU A 59 16.28 -4.86 -4.56
N VAL A 60 16.05 -3.75 -3.87
CA VAL A 60 14.74 -3.37 -3.29
C VAL A 60 14.47 -1.88 -3.50
N PRO A 61 13.19 -1.45 -3.56
CA PRO A 61 12.86 -0.04 -3.62
C PRO A 61 13.37 0.72 -2.38
N SER A 62 13.93 1.91 -2.59
CA SER A 62 14.17 2.85 -1.49
C SER A 62 12.85 3.39 -0.92
N LEU A 63 12.88 3.90 0.32
CA LEU A 63 11.75 4.64 0.87
C LEU A 63 11.41 5.83 -0.05
N LYS A 64 10.24 5.76 -0.70
CA LYS A 64 9.77 6.79 -1.64
C LYS A 64 9.10 7.96 -0.92
N HIS A 65 8.52 7.70 0.25
CA HIS A 65 7.94 8.74 1.08
C HIS A 65 9.05 9.68 1.58
N ARG A 66 8.88 10.97 1.31
CA ARG A 66 9.66 12.05 1.90
C ARG A 66 8.67 12.95 2.62
N GLU A 67 8.95 13.24 3.89
CA GLU A 67 8.23 14.30 4.57
C GLU A 67 8.46 15.61 3.83
N ALA A 68 7.37 16.36 3.61
CA ALA A 68 7.44 17.72 3.09
C ALA A 68 7.91 18.62 4.23
N ILE A 69 9.23 18.76 4.38
CA ILE A 69 9.85 19.71 5.31
C ILE A 69 9.88 21.09 4.65
#